data_AF-A0A9D1B3Z4-F1
#
_entry.id   AF-A0A9D1B3Z4-F1
#
_cell.length_a   1.000
_cell.length_b   1.000
_cell.length_c   1.000
_cell.angle_alpha   90.00
_cell.angle_beta   90.00
_cell.angle_gamma   90.00
#
_symmetry.space_group_name_H-M   'P 1'
#
loop_
_entity.id
_entity.type
_entity.pdbx_description
1 polymer ?
#
loop_
_entity_poly.entity_id
_entity_poly.type
_entity_poly.pdbx_seq_one_letter_code
_entity_poly.pdbx_strand_id
1 'polypeptide(L)'
;MTKHIADVQSSADTRHIAIDKVGIKDIRHPVRVKDRSGGEQHTIANFNMYVNLPHNFKGTHMSRFVEILNLHEREIGVESFKDMLGEMTEKLEAEAGHIEMSFQYFINKTAPVSGVQSLMDYEVSLIGEIRDGRPEMQIKVVVPVTSLCPCSKKISERGAHNQRSHVTVTATTRDFVWIEEL
;
A
#
# COMPACT_ATOMS: atom_id res chain seq x y z
N MET A 1 -11.47 -41.81 2.53
CA MET A 1 -12.16 -41.18 1.38
C MET A 1 -12.43 -39.73 1.73
N THR A 2 -11.57 -38.81 1.30
CA THR A 2 -11.80 -37.37 1.43
C THR A 2 -12.97 -36.99 0.53
N LYS A 3 -14.06 -36.53 1.13
CA LYS A 3 -15.25 -36.06 0.43
C LYS A 3 -14.85 -34.77 -0.29
N HIS A 4 -14.70 -34.81 -1.61
CA HIS A 4 -14.43 -33.61 -2.41
C HIS A 4 -15.56 -32.60 -2.18
N ILE A 5 -15.22 -31.46 -1.57
CA ILE A 5 -16.14 -30.33 -1.44
C ILE A 5 -16.31 -29.74 -2.85
N ALA A 6 -17.56 -29.49 -3.25
CA ALA A 6 -17.85 -28.86 -4.54
C ALA A 6 -17.30 -27.44 -4.55
N ASP A 7 -16.61 -27.07 -5.63
CA ASP A 7 -16.11 -25.72 -5.85
C ASP A 7 -17.25 -24.79 -6.28
N VAL A 8 -17.96 -24.25 -5.29
CA VAL A 8 -19.09 -23.33 -5.50
C VAL A 8 -18.63 -22.00 -6.08
N GLN A 9 -17.40 -21.56 -5.78
CA GLN A 9 -16.87 -20.26 -6.19
C GLN A 9 -16.65 -20.21 -7.70
N SER A 10 -16.15 -21.31 -8.27
CA SER A 10 -15.97 -21.46 -9.72
C SER A 10 -17.28 -21.77 -10.49
N SER A 11 -18.44 -21.85 -9.81
CA SER A 11 -19.71 -22.09 -10.49
C SER A 11 -20.27 -20.82 -11.14
N ALA A 12 -21.04 -20.99 -12.21
CA ALA A 12 -21.60 -19.87 -12.97
C ALA A 12 -22.60 -19.04 -12.14
N ASP A 13 -22.44 -17.72 -12.11
CA ASP A 13 -23.41 -16.82 -11.50
C ASP A 13 -24.48 -16.40 -12.52
N THR A 14 -25.74 -16.63 -12.18
CA THR A 14 -26.91 -16.35 -13.03
C THR A 14 -27.53 -14.98 -12.77
N ARG A 15 -27.05 -14.24 -11.76
CA ARG A 15 -27.58 -12.93 -11.37
C ARG A 15 -27.11 -11.81 -12.29
N HIS A 16 -26.04 -12.05 -13.06
CA HIS A 16 -25.44 -11.07 -13.97
C HIS A 16 -25.03 -9.76 -13.27
N ILE A 17 -24.55 -9.85 -12.02
CA ILE A 17 -24.04 -8.71 -11.25
C ILE A 17 -22.54 -8.89 -11.09
N ALA A 18 -21.75 -8.00 -11.68
CA ALA A 18 -20.30 -7.95 -11.45
C ALA A 18 -20.00 -7.35 -10.07
N ILE A 19 -18.87 -7.73 -9.48
CA ILE A 19 -18.35 -7.10 -8.26
C ILE A 19 -17.10 -6.30 -8.62
N ASP A 20 -17.12 -5.01 -8.33
CA ASP A 20 -16.02 -4.11 -8.67
C ASP A 20 -14.71 -4.51 -7.98
N LYS A 21 -14.77 -4.86 -6.69
CA LYS A 21 -13.62 -5.30 -5.89
C LYS A 21 -14.01 -6.38 -4.89
N VAL A 22 -13.34 -7.53 -4.96
CA VAL A 22 -13.45 -8.62 -3.97
C VAL A 22 -12.06 -9.14 -3.62
N GLY A 23 -11.83 -9.46 -2.35
CA GLY A 23 -10.55 -9.99 -1.89
C GLY A 23 -10.38 -9.91 -0.38
N ILE A 24 -9.15 -9.67 0.06
CA ILE A 24 -8.75 -9.62 1.47
C ILE A 24 -8.30 -8.22 1.86
N LYS A 25 -8.44 -7.89 3.14
CA LYS A 25 -8.02 -6.61 3.69
C LYS A 25 -7.47 -6.78 5.10
N ASP A 26 -6.72 -5.79 5.55
CA ASP A 26 -6.19 -5.71 6.91
C ASP A 26 -5.28 -6.90 7.29
N ILE A 27 -4.51 -7.44 6.32
CA ILE A 27 -3.56 -8.53 6.57
C ILE A 27 -2.17 -7.97 6.85
N ARG A 28 -1.62 -8.28 8.03
CA ARG A 28 -0.25 -7.88 8.39
C ARG A 28 0.77 -8.88 7.86
N HIS A 29 1.83 -8.37 7.24
CA HIS A 29 2.94 -9.19 6.74
C HIS A 29 4.28 -8.46 6.91
N PRO A 30 5.38 -9.17 7.25
CA PRO A 30 6.72 -8.58 7.27
C PRO A 30 7.17 -8.17 5.86
N VAL A 31 7.88 -7.03 5.77
CA VAL A 31 8.41 -6.49 4.52
C VAL A 31 9.79 -5.88 4.72
N ARG A 32 10.55 -5.76 3.64
CA ARG A 32 11.85 -5.08 3.61
C ARG A 32 11.83 -3.97 2.58
N VAL A 33 12.12 -2.75 3.02
CA VAL A 33 12.07 -1.55 2.17
C VAL A 33 13.46 -0.93 2.07
N LYS A 34 13.84 -0.53 0.86
CA LYS A 34 15.13 0.12 0.60
C LYS A 34 15.16 1.52 1.20
N ASP A 35 16.28 1.90 1.78
CA ASP A 35 16.56 3.22 2.32
C ASP A 35 17.59 3.93 1.42
N ARG A 36 17.34 5.20 1.06
CA ARG A 36 18.23 5.97 0.18
C ARG A 36 19.64 6.11 0.75
N SER A 37 19.80 6.05 2.07
CA SER A 37 21.13 6.08 2.73
C SER A 37 21.98 4.84 2.47
N GLY A 38 21.47 3.85 1.71
CA GLY A 38 22.19 2.66 1.29
C GLY A 38 21.90 1.42 2.14
N GLY A 39 20.88 1.49 2.99
CA GLY A 39 20.44 0.40 3.87
C GLY A 39 19.10 -0.21 3.47
N GLU A 40 18.60 -1.09 4.34
CA GLU A 40 17.27 -1.68 4.25
C GLU A 40 16.58 -1.57 5.63
N GLN A 41 15.28 -1.33 5.64
CA GLN A 41 14.45 -1.32 6.85
C GLN A 41 13.51 -2.51 6.84
N HIS A 42 13.55 -3.29 7.92
CA HIS A 42 12.62 -4.38 8.17
C HIS A 42 11.43 -3.82 8.96
N THR A 43 10.23 -3.95 8.42
CA THR A 43 9.01 -3.41 9.04
C THR A 43 7.83 -4.37 8.84
N ILE A 44 6.68 -4.01 9.40
CA ILE A 44 5.43 -4.74 9.21
C ILE A 44 4.52 -3.86 8.35
N ALA A 45 4.07 -4.42 7.23
CA ALA A 45 3.08 -3.78 6.38
C ALA A 45 1.68 -4.35 6.61
N ASN A 46 0.68 -3.52 6.36
CA ASN A 46 -0.71 -3.91 6.19
C ASN A 46 -1.02 -4.00 4.70
N PHE A 47 -1.59 -5.13 4.27
CA PHE A 47 -1.96 -5.42 2.90
C PHE A 47 -3.48 -5.42 2.70
N ASN A 48 -3.91 -4.74 1.65
CA ASN A 48 -5.24 -4.86 1.06
C ASN A 48 -5.08 -5.34 -0.38
N MET A 49 -5.79 -6.41 -0.76
CA MET A 49 -5.67 -7.03 -2.08
C MET A 49 -7.06 -7.35 -2.62
N TYR A 50 -7.34 -6.91 -3.83
CA TYR A 50 -8.63 -7.09 -4.48
C TYR A 50 -8.46 -7.37 -5.97
N VAL A 51 -9.45 -8.06 -6.54
CA VAL A 51 -9.63 -8.20 -7.98
C VAL A 51 -11.06 -7.85 -8.36
N ASN A 52 -11.31 -7.55 -9.64
CA ASN A 52 -12.67 -7.53 -10.15
C ASN A 52 -13.22 -8.95 -10.26
N LEU A 53 -14.51 -9.15 -9.99
CA LEU A 53 -15.19 -10.41 -10.23
C LEU A 53 -16.18 -10.24 -11.38
N PRO A 54 -15.91 -10.87 -12.54
CA PRO A 54 -16.84 -10.82 -13.67
C PRO A 54 -18.19 -11.46 -13.30
N HIS A 55 -19.26 -10.99 -13.95
CA HIS A 55 -20.65 -11.34 -13.60
C HIS A 55 -20.99 -12.84 -13.76
N ASN A 56 -20.14 -13.62 -14.41
CA ASN A 56 -20.31 -15.05 -14.67
C ASN A 56 -19.68 -15.92 -13.59
N PHE A 57 -18.92 -15.37 -12.64
CA PHE A 57 -18.34 -16.11 -11.52
C PHE A 57 -19.12 -15.85 -10.23
N LYS A 58 -19.39 -16.89 -9.43
CA LYS A 58 -20.08 -16.73 -8.14
C LYS A 58 -19.17 -16.20 -7.02
N GLY A 59 -17.86 -16.39 -7.12
CA GLY A 59 -16.94 -15.93 -6.08
C GLY A 59 -15.48 -16.03 -6.49
N THR A 60 -14.62 -15.37 -5.72
CA THR A 60 -13.16 -15.47 -5.84
C THR A 60 -12.59 -16.48 -4.84
N HIS A 61 -11.44 -17.08 -5.17
CA HIS A 61 -10.72 -18.01 -4.31
C HIS A 61 -9.89 -17.25 -3.27
N MET A 62 -10.50 -16.95 -2.12
CA MET A 62 -9.91 -16.10 -1.07
C MET A 62 -8.54 -16.56 -0.55
N SER A 63 -8.30 -17.88 -0.48
CA SER A 63 -7.01 -18.41 -0.02
C SER A 63 -5.85 -18.09 -0.97
N ARG A 64 -6.13 -17.93 -2.28
CA ARG A 64 -5.09 -17.63 -3.27
C ARG A 64 -4.40 -16.29 -3.00
N PHE A 65 -5.10 -15.30 -2.44
CA PHE A 65 -4.48 -14.04 -2.03
C PHE A 65 -3.41 -14.24 -0.94
N VAL A 66 -3.73 -15.06 0.06
CA VAL A 66 -2.80 -15.39 1.14
C VAL A 66 -1.65 -16.23 0.61
N GLU A 67 -1.91 -17.18 -0.30
CA GLU A 67 -0.86 -17.94 -0.98
C GLU A 67 0.11 -17.03 -1.72
N ILE A 68 -0.38 -16.04 -2.49
CA ILE A 68 0.45 -15.05 -3.18
C ILE A 68 1.35 -14.30 -2.19
N LEU A 69 0.79 -13.80 -1.07
CA LEU A 69 1.60 -13.12 -0.04
C LEU A 69 2.71 -14.00 0.54
N ASN A 70 2.49 -15.31 0.67
CA ASN A 70 3.45 -16.25 1.27
C ASN A 70 4.42 -16.88 0.25
N LEU A 71 4.20 -16.70 -1.06
CA LEU A 71 5.06 -17.23 -2.12
C LEU A 71 6.27 -16.36 -2.42
N HIS A 72 6.14 -15.05 -2.20
CA HIS A 72 7.29 -14.15 -2.21
C HIS A 72 8.19 -14.45 -1.01
N GLU A 73 9.48 -14.11 -1.10
CA GLU A 73 10.44 -14.29 0.00
C GLU A 73 9.86 -13.77 1.33
N ARG A 74 10.49 -14.14 2.45
CA ARG A 74 10.08 -13.70 3.79
C ARG A 74 9.87 -12.17 3.91
N GLU A 75 10.45 -11.40 2.98
CA GLU A 75 10.36 -9.95 2.89
C GLU A 75 10.04 -9.48 1.46
N ILE A 76 8.91 -8.80 1.29
CA ILE A 76 8.49 -8.19 0.02
C ILE A 76 9.19 -6.84 -0.15
N GLY A 77 9.82 -6.62 -1.31
CA GLY A 77 10.40 -5.34 -1.74
C GLY A 77 9.55 -4.61 -2.80
N VAL A 78 9.93 -3.37 -3.12
CA VAL A 78 9.22 -2.52 -4.11
C VAL A 78 9.21 -3.14 -5.51
N GLU A 79 10.30 -3.80 -5.91
CA GLU A 79 10.40 -4.49 -7.20
C GLU A 79 9.43 -5.67 -7.27
N SER A 80 9.41 -6.52 -6.23
CA SER A 80 8.48 -7.65 -6.14
C SER A 80 7.01 -7.25 -6.01
N PHE A 81 6.71 -6.01 -5.60
CA PHE A 81 5.33 -5.55 -5.47
C PHE A 81 4.62 -5.47 -6.84
N LYS A 82 5.34 -5.06 -7.88
CA LYS A 82 4.79 -5.02 -9.25
C LYS A 82 4.54 -6.43 -9.79
N ASP A 83 5.45 -7.36 -9.53
CA ASP A 83 5.32 -8.75 -9.96
C ASP A 83 4.14 -9.43 -9.25
N MET A 84 3.98 -9.18 -7.95
CA MET A 84 2.85 -9.69 -7.14
C MET A 84 1.49 -9.23 -7.68
N LEU A 85 1.40 -7.99 -8.16
CA LEU A 85 0.17 -7.47 -8.78
C LEU A 85 -0.20 -8.25 -10.05
N GLY A 86 0.78 -8.55 -10.90
CA GLY A 86 0.60 -9.36 -12.11
C GLY A 86 0.23 -10.81 -11.78
N GLU A 87 0.98 -11.44 -10.88
CA GLU A 87 0.72 -12.81 -10.41
C GLU A 87 -0.69 -12.93 -9.82
N MET A 88 -1.15 -11.93 -9.07
CA MET A 88 -2.48 -11.89 -8.50
C MET A 88 -3.56 -11.90 -9.57
N THR A 89 -3.45 -11.06 -10.60
CA THR A 89 -4.43 -11.04 -11.70
C THR A 89 -4.44 -12.34 -12.50
N GLU A 90 -3.26 -12.94 -12.74
CA GLU A 90 -3.15 -14.21 -13.46
C GLU A 90 -3.75 -15.38 -12.68
N LYS A 91 -3.38 -15.54 -11.39
CA LYS A 91 -3.85 -16.65 -10.55
C LYS A 91 -5.33 -16.59 -10.22
N LEU A 92 -5.91 -15.40 -10.22
CA LEU A 92 -7.33 -15.18 -9.95
C LEU A 92 -8.16 -15.03 -11.22
N GLU A 93 -7.54 -15.17 -12.39
CA GLU A 93 -8.20 -15.06 -13.70
C GLU A 93 -9.02 -13.76 -13.84
N ALA A 94 -8.43 -12.65 -13.40
CA ALA A 94 -9.09 -11.34 -13.30
C ALA A 94 -8.45 -10.31 -14.23
N GLU A 95 -9.28 -9.46 -14.84
CA GLU A 95 -8.83 -8.42 -15.77
C GLU A 95 -8.28 -7.18 -15.05
N ALA A 96 -8.70 -6.97 -13.81
CA ALA A 96 -8.28 -5.86 -12.97
C ALA A 96 -7.87 -6.35 -11.58
N GLY A 97 -6.79 -5.77 -11.07
CA GLY A 97 -6.23 -6.08 -9.76
C GLY A 97 -5.88 -4.81 -9.02
N HIS A 98 -5.96 -4.85 -7.69
CA HIS A 98 -5.57 -3.75 -6.81
C HIS A 98 -4.86 -4.31 -5.59
N ILE A 99 -3.64 -3.84 -5.34
CA ILE A 99 -2.88 -4.14 -4.13
C ILE A 99 -2.42 -2.85 -3.47
N GLU A 100 -2.56 -2.78 -2.15
CA GLU A 100 -2.08 -1.67 -1.33
C GLU A 100 -1.26 -2.26 -0.18
N MET A 101 -0.03 -1.78 -0.03
CA MET A 101 0.91 -2.16 1.03
C MET A 101 1.27 -0.91 1.83
N SER A 102 0.76 -0.80 3.06
CA SER A 102 0.98 0.35 3.94
C SER A 102 1.88 0.00 5.13
N PHE A 103 2.92 0.79 5.39
CA PHE A 103 3.90 0.54 6.44
C PHE A 103 4.45 1.84 7.04
N GLN A 104 5.09 1.73 8.21
CA GLN A 104 5.84 2.82 8.81
C GLN A 104 7.27 2.82 8.26
N TYR A 105 7.72 3.99 7.84
CA TYR A 105 9.04 4.27 7.29
C TYR A 105 9.76 5.28 8.16
N PHE A 106 11.03 5.02 8.51
CA PHE A 106 11.78 5.88 9.42
C PHE A 106 12.87 6.64 8.70
N ILE A 107 12.99 7.94 8.98
CA ILE A 107 14.11 8.76 8.49
C ILE A 107 14.89 9.30 9.70
N ASN A 108 16.20 9.12 9.69
CA ASN A 108 17.08 9.75 10.67
C ASN A 108 17.22 11.25 10.36
N LYS A 109 16.68 12.11 11.22
CA LYS A 109 16.72 13.57 11.08
C LYS A 109 17.74 14.17 12.03
N THR A 110 18.47 15.17 11.55
CA THR A 110 19.44 15.94 12.33
C THR A 110 18.78 17.20 12.88
N ALA A 111 18.83 17.41 14.19
CA ALA A 111 18.32 18.60 14.84
C ALA A 111 19.04 19.86 14.32
N PRO A 112 18.33 20.94 13.98
CA PRO A 112 18.88 22.06 13.22
C PRO A 112 19.95 22.88 13.98
N VAL A 113 19.97 22.81 15.31
CA VAL A 113 20.93 23.57 16.14
C VAL A 113 21.91 22.65 16.85
N SER A 114 21.42 21.66 17.60
CA SER A 114 22.29 20.77 18.38
C SER A 114 22.98 19.68 17.55
N GLY A 115 22.53 19.43 16.32
CA GLY A 115 23.03 18.33 15.49
C GLY A 115 22.66 16.94 15.98
N VAL A 116 21.89 16.81 17.06
CA VAL A 116 21.44 15.52 17.60
C VAL A 116 20.58 14.82 16.56
N GLN A 117 20.89 13.54 16.32
CA GLN A 117 20.17 12.69 15.38
C GLN A 117 19.04 11.94 16.07
N SER A 118 17.89 11.83 15.40
CA SER A 118 16.71 11.12 15.91
C SER A 118 15.86 10.57 14.77
N LEU A 119 15.22 9.43 14.99
CA LEU A 119 14.30 8.83 14.03
C LEU A 119 12.95 9.56 14.05
N MET A 120 12.39 9.78 12.86
CA MET A 120 11.03 10.25 12.65
C MET A 120 10.29 9.25 11.77
N ASP A 121 9.08 8.89 12.17
CA ASP A 121 8.18 7.98 11.46
C ASP A 121 7.31 8.70 10.43
N TYR A 122 7.06 8.00 9.32
CA TYR A 122 6.23 8.42 8.19
C TYR A 122 5.36 7.23 7.79
N GLU A 123 4.08 7.47 7.53
CA GLU A 123 3.19 6.44 6.99
C GLU A 123 3.30 6.44 5.46
N VAL A 124 3.66 5.30 4.89
CA VAL A 124 3.86 5.12 3.45
C VAL A 124 2.93 4.01 2.95
N SER A 125 2.30 4.23 1.80
CA SER A 125 1.56 3.20 1.08
C SER A 125 2.09 3.07 -0.35
N LEU A 126 2.42 1.85 -0.76
CA LEU A 126 2.58 1.51 -2.18
C LEU A 126 1.25 0.98 -2.67
N ILE A 127 0.74 1.56 -3.75
CA ILE A 127 -0.57 1.20 -4.33
C ILE A 127 -0.32 0.82 -5.79
N GLY A 128 -0.71 -0.40 -6.14
CA GLY A 128 -0.62 -0.93 -7.49
C GLY A 128 -2.01 -1.26 -8.00
N GLU A 129 -2.28 -0.88 -9.25
CA GLU A 129 -3.54 -1.19 -9.90
C GLU A 129 -3.31 -1.66 -11.34
N ILE A 130 -3.96 -2.74 -11.76
CA ILE A 130 -4.07 -3.12 -13.17
C ILE A 130 -5.48 -2.77 -13.62
N ARG A 131 -5.60 -1.92 -14.64
CA ARG A 131 -6.85 -1.64 -15.36
C ARG A 131 -6.62 -1.79 -16.85
N ASP A 132 -7.51 -2.49 -17.54
CA ASP A 132 -7.42 -2.72 -18.99
C ASP A 132 -6.04 -3.26 -19.43
N GLY A 133 -5.46 -4.15 -18.61
CA GLY A 133 -4.13 -4.73 -18.84
C GLY A 133 -2.95 -3.76 -18.64
N ARG A 134 -3.17 -2.56 -18.12
CA ARG A 134 -2.12 -1.56 -17.86
C ARG A 134 -1.85 -1.43 -16.35
N PRO A 135 -0.63 -1.70 -15.89
CA PRO A 135 -0.25 -1.47 -14.50
C PRO A 135 0.00 0.03 -14.26
N GLU A 136 -0.59 0.56 -13.21
CA GLU A 136 -0.31 1.88 -12.63
C GLU A 136 0.20 1.72 -11.19
N MET A 137 1.22 2.51 -10.86
CA MET A 137 1.85 2.51 -9.55
C MET A 137 1.74 3.89 -8.91
N GLN A 138 1.34 3.92 -7.65
CA GLN A 138 1.26 5.12 -6.85
C GLN A 138 2.01 4.93 -5.53
N ILE A 139 2.66 6.01 -5.09
CA ILE A 139 3.26 6.11 -3.77
C ILE A 139 2.48 7.17 -3.01
N LYS A 140 2.00 6.80 -1.83
CA LYS A 140 1.35 7.71 -0.88
C LYS A 140 2.25 7.86 0.33
N VAL A 141 2.49 9.09 0.76
CA VAL A 141 3.25 9.41 1.97
C VAL A 141 2.43 10.39 2.82
N VAL A 142 2.32 10.10 4.11
CA VAL A 142 1.72 11.00 5.10
C VAL A 142 2.84 11.56 5.97
N VAL A 143 3.11 12.85 5.79
CA VAL A 143 4.20 13.56 6.47
C VAL A 143 3.64 14.35 7.67
N PRO A 144 4.05 14.03 8.91
CA PRO A 144 3.69 14.85 10.07
C PRO A 144 4.51 16.15 10.08
N VAL A 145 3.82 17.29 10.09
CA VAL A 145 4.45 18.62 10.12
C VAL A 145 3.88 19.46 11.26
N THR A 146 4.64 20.48 11.68
CA THR A 146 4.10 21.54 12.55
C THR A 146 3.69 22.72 11.67
N SER A 147 2.41 23.05 11.66
CA SER A 147 1.89 24.22 10.96
C SER A 147 1.62 25.35 11.94
N LEU A 148 1.85 26.60 11.51
CA LEU A 148 1.60 27.80 12.29
C LEU A 148 0.57 28.67 11.59
N CYS A 149 -0.43 29.16 12.33
CA CYS A 149 -1.50 29.96 11.76
C CYS A 149 -1.06 31.44 11.59
N PRO A 150 -0.96 31.96 10.35
CA PRO A 150 -0.57 33.35 10.12
C PRO A 150 -1.62 34.34 10.65
N CYS A 151 -2.90 33.95 10.67
CA CYS A 151 -3.98 34.79 11.20
C CYS A 151 -3.81 35.03 12.71
N SER A 152 -3.53 33.97 13.48
CA SER A 152 -3.27 34.08 14.91
C SER A 152 -2.05 34.97 15.18
N LYS A 153 -0.98 34.81 14.40
CA LYS A 153 0.21 35.67 14.54
C LYS A 153 -0.11 37.15 14.27
N LYS A 154 -0.96 37.45 13.29
CA LYS A 154 -1.32 38.82 12.90
C LYS A 154 -2.09 39.57 13.99
N ILE A 155 -2.88 38.86 14.81
CA ILE A 155 -3.75 39.47 15.84
C ILE A 155 -3.17 39.42 17.26
N SER A 156 -1.94 38.92 17.45
CA SER A 156 -1.33 38.72 18.77
C SER A 156 -0.01 39.46 18.93
N GLU A 157 0.15 40.18 20.04
CA GLU A 157 1.41 40.87 20.39
C GLU A 157 2.57 39.90 20.61
N ARG A 158 2.29 38.70 21.15
CA ARG A 158 3.26 37.63 21.39
C ARG A 158 2.65 36.26 21.12
N GLY A 159 3.49 35.33 20.67
CA GLY A 159 3.07 33.97 20.32
C GLY A 159 2.28 33.88 19.01
N ALA A 160 1.93 32.64 18.66
CA ALA A 160 0.98 32.30 17.60
C ALA A 160 0.52 30.86 17.81
N HIS A 161 -0.73 30.56 17.44
CA HIS A 161 -1.23 29.20 17.44
C HIS A 161 -0.50 28.32 16.42
N ASN A 162 -0.11 27.12 16.85
CA ASN A 162 0.39 26.04 16.02
C ASN A 162 -0.26 24.72 16.39
N GLN A 163 -0.10 23.74 15.50
CA GLN A 163 -0.64 22.40 15.67
C GLN A 163 0.15 21.40 14.85
N ARG A 164 0.01 20.11 15.19
CA ARG A 164 0.42 19.02 14.30
C ARG A 164 -0.56 18.92 13.15
N SER A 165 -0.02 18.84 11.94
CA SER A 165 -0.76 18.62 10.71
C SER A 165 -0.18 17.43 9.97
N HIS A 166 -1.00 16.78 9.14
CA HIS A 166 -0.55 15.73 8.24
C HIS A 166 -0.68 16.24 6.81
N VAL A 167 0.43 16.22 6.08
CA VAL A 167 0.44 16.49 4.64
C VAL A 167 0.48 15.14 3.94
N THR A 168 -0.54 14.84 3.15
CA THR A 168 -0.59 13.60 2.36
C THR A 168 -0.26 13.90 0.92
N VAL A 169 0.78 13.26 0.40
CA VAL A 169 1.16 13.30 -1.01
C VAL A 169 0.84 11.94 -1.60
N THR A 170 0.10 11.91 -2.70
CA THR A 170 -0.11 10.70 -3.52
C THR A 170 0.39 11.00 -4.92
N ALA A 171 1.41 10.27 -5.36
CA ALA A 171 2.07 10.47 -6.64
C ALA A 171 1.96 9.20 -7.48
N THR A 172 1.40 9.31 -8.68
CA THR A 172 1.51 8.28 -9.72
C THR A 172 2.89 8.39 -10.36
N THR A 173 3.69 7.33 -10.30
CA THR A 173 5.06 7.33 -10.81
C THR A 173 5.17 6.52 -12.09
N ARG A 174 5.99 7.00 -13.04
CA ARG A 174 6.34 6.25 -14.26
C ARG A 174 7.66 5.51 -14.11
N ASP A 175 8.55 6.08 -13.30
CA ASP A 175 9.88 5.58 -13.00
C ASP A 175 10.04 5.48 -11.49
N PHE A 176 11.18 4.93 -11.06
CA PHE A 176 11.53 4.83 -9.66
C PHE A 176 11.67 6.22 -9.01
N VAL A 177 11.08 6.39 -7.84
CA VAL A 177 11.15 7.58 -6.99
C VAL A 177 11.44 7.12 -5.57
N TRP A 178 12.42 7.73 -4.90
CA TRP A 178 12.68 7.45 -3.49
C TRP A 178 11.53 8.00 -2.63
N ILE A 179 11.14 7.28 -1.59
CA ILE A 179 10.10 7.74 -0.65
C ILE A 179 10.51 9.08 -0.04
N GLU A 180 11.81 9.27 0.19
CA GLU A 180 12.41 10.48 0.76
C GLU A 180 12.42 11.69 -0.19
N GLU A 181 12.03 11.51 -1.46
CA GLU A 181 11.87 12.60 -2.43
C GLU A 181 10.44 13.15 -2.49
N LEU A 182 9.48 12.46 -1.86
CA LEU A 182 8.09 12.89 -1.69
C LEU A 182 7.89 13.62 -0.35
#